data_AF-A0A5C9BX36-F1
#
_entry.id   AF-A0A5C9BX36-F1
#
_cell.length_a   1.000
_cell.length_b   1.000
_cell.length_c   1.000
_cell.angle_alpha   90.00
_cell.angle_beta   90.00
_cell.angle_gamma   90.00
#
_symmetry.space_group_name_H-M   'P 1'
#
loop_
_entity.id
_entity.type
_entity.pdbx_description
1 polymer ?
#
loop_
_entity_poly.entity_id
_entity_poly.type
_entity_poly.pdbx_seq_one_letter_code
_entity_poly.pdbx_strand_id
1 'polypeptide(L)'
;MWKFALRNLLSRPARSALSLLGLTVAIAGMVGLFSVARGLERTFDRSFKSIPGLIVMQAGAPIPLFSRLPKDWKSDLEKVPGVHVVAP
;
A
#
# COMPACT_ATOMS: atom_id res chain seq x y z
N MET A 1 -32.01 18.18 -29.58
CA MET A 1 -31.65 18.70 -28.24
C MET A 1 -30.14 18.85 -28.04
N TRP A 2 -29.32 17.83 -28.32
CA TRP A 2 -27.85 17.90 -28.22
C TRP A 2 -27.18 19.06 -28.97
N LYS A 3 -27.60 19.35 -30.21
CA LYS A 3 -27.11 20.52 -30.97
C LYS A 3 -27.36 21.86 -30.26
N PHE A 4 -28.47 22.00 -29.55
CA PHE A 4 -28.77 23.22 -28.80
C PHE A 4 -27.91 23.35 -27.54
N ALA A 5 -27.68 22.24 -26.83
CA ALA A 5 -26.78 22.21 -25.67
C ALA A 5 -25.34 22.58 -26.05
N LEU A 6 -24.79 21.97 -27.11
CA LEU A 6 -23.45 22.29 -27.61
C LEU A 6 -23.33 23.76 -28.03
N ARG A 7 -24.32 24.29 -28.76
CA ARG A 7 -24.34 25.70 -29.15
C ARG A 7 -24.41 26.64 -27.95
N ASN A 8 -25.08 26.24 -26.87
CA ASN A 8 -25.16 27.00 -25.63
C ASN A 8 -23.85 26.98 -24.82
N LEU A 9 -23.11 25.87 -24.82
CA LEU A 9 -21.76 25.82 -24.25
C LEU A 9 -20.77 26.69 -25.04
N LEU A 10 -20.83 26.63 -26.37
CA LEU A 10 -19.97 27.39 -27.28
C LEU A 10 -20.27 28.91 -27.27
N SER A 11 -21.50 29.32 -26.94
CA SER A 11 -21.88 30.74 -26.90
C SER A 11 -21.43 31.48 -25.64
N ARG A 12 -21.06 30.76 -24.57
CA ARG A 12 -20.59 31.34 -23.30
C ARG A 12 -19.30 30.64 -22.83
N PRO A 13 -18.20 30.74 -23.60
CA PRO A 13 -17.02 29.90 -23.44
C PRO A 13 -16.35 30.04 -22.07
N ALA A 14 -16.28 31.26 -21.52
CA ALA A 14 -15.67 31.50 -20.21
C ALA A 14 -16.40 30.77 -19.08
N ARG A 15 -17.74 30.89 -19.00
CA ARG A 15 -18.54 30.26 -17.94
C ARG A 15 -18.45 28.74 -18.02
N SER A 16 -18.53 28.18 -19.23
CA SER A 16 -18.40 26.74 -19.45
C SER A 16 -17.01 26.21 -19.12
N ALA A 17 -15.95 26.93 -19.50
CA ALA A 17 -14.58 26.56 -19.15
C ALA A 17 -14.34 26.59 -17.64
N LEU A 18 -14.75 27.66 -16.95
CA LEU A 18 -14.65 27.77 -15.49
C LEU A 18 -15.40 26.65 -14.77
N SER A 19 -16.60 26.30 -15.24
CA SER A 19 -17.40 25.21 -14.65
C SER A 19 -16.74 23.85 -14.86
N LEU A 20 -16.19 23.60 -16.05
CA LEU A 20 -15.48 22.36 -16.37
C LEU A 20 -14.19 22.24 -15.56
N LEU A 21 -13.45 23.33 -15.39
CA LEU A 21 -12.24 23.37 -14.58
C LEU A 21 -12.56 23.07 -13.11
N GLY A 22 -13.59 23.70 -12.54
CA GLY A 22 -14.01 23.42 -11.16
C GLY A 22 -14.36 21.94 -10.95
N LEU A 23 -15.13 21.35 -11.88
CA LEU A 23 -15.46 19.92 -11.83
C LEU A 23 -14.21 19.04 -11.95
N THR A 24 -13.31 19.38 -12.88
CA THR A 24 -12.06 18.63 -13.10
C THR A 24 -11.19 18.64 -11.87
N VAL A 25 -10.99 19.81 -11.25
CA VAL A 25 -10.18 19.96 -10.03
C VAL A 25 -10.78 19.16 -8.87
N ALA A 26 -12.10 19.18 -8.70
CA ALA A 26 -12.76 18.40 -7.64
C ALA A 26 -12.53 16.89 -7.81
N ILE A 27 -12.72 16.36 -9.03
CA ILE A 27 -12.52 14.94 -9.33
C ILE A 27 -11.03 14.57 -9.21
N ALA A 28 -10.15 15.36 -9.82
CA ALA A 28 -8.71 15.12 -9.82
C ALA A 28 -8.13 15.19 -8.41
N GLY A 29 -8.60 16.12 -7.57
CA GLY A 29 -8.20 16.23 -6.17
C GLY A 29 -8.56 14.98 -5.38
N MET A 30 -9.80 14.50 -5.50
CA MET A 30 -10.24 13.28 -4.84
C MET A 30 -9.43 12.06 -5.32
N VAL A 31 -9.36 11.84 -6.63
CA VAL A 31 -8.65 10.69 -7.22
C VAL A 31 -7.16 10.74 -6.90
N GLY A 32 -6.54 11.92 -6.97
CA GLY A 32 -5.14 12.13 -6.67
C GLY A 32 -4.82 11.76 -5.22
N LEU A 33 -5.59 12.28 -4.26
CA LEU A 33 -5.38 11.99 -2.85
C LEU A 33 -5.50 10.50 -2.54
N PHE A 34 -6.56 9.84 -3.04
CA PHE A 34 -6.74 8.40 -2.86
C PHE A 34 -5.63 7.58 -3.52
N SER A 35 -5.16 8.00 -4.70
CA SER A 35 -4.09 7.30 -5.41
C SER A 35 -2.78 7.37 -4.64
N VAL A 36 -2.44 8.52 -4.08
CA VAL A 36 -1.26 8.70 -3.23
C VAL A 36 -1.38 7.86 -1.97
N ALA A 37 -2.51 7.95 -1.26
CA ALA A 37 -2.72 7.20 -0.02
C ALA A 37 -2.57 5.68 -0.23
N ARG A 38 -3.25 5.12 -1.25
CA ARG A 38 -3.16 3.69 -1.56
C ARG A 38 -1.79 3.29 -2.11
N GLY A 39 -1.15 4.17 -2.88
CA GLY A 39 0.21 3.94 -3.37
C GLY A 39 1.21 3.82 -2.23
N LEU A 40 1.08 4.69 -1.24
CA LEU A 40 1.90 4.69 -0.04
C LEU A 40 1.64 3.42 0.80
N GLU A 41 0.38 3.10 1.08
CA GLU A 41 -0.02 1.89 1.82
C GLU A 41 0.54 0.62 1.16
N ARG A 42 0.42 0.47 -0.16
CA ARG A 42 1.01 -0.65 -0.91
C ARG A 42 2.53 -0.71 -0.81
N THR A 43 3.18 0.45 -0.79
CA THR A 43 4.65 0.54 -0.69
C THR A 43 5.10 0.12 0.71
N PHE A 44 4.42 0.61 1.75
CA PHE A 44 4.63 0.16 3.12
C PHE A 44 4.41 -1.34 3.25
N ASP A 45 3.26 -1.83 2.81
CA ASP A 45 2.94 -3.25 2.83
C ASP A 45 4.02 -4.09 2.14
N ARG A 46 4.49 -3.67 0.96
CA ARG A 46 5.55 -4.40 0.25
C ARG A 46 6.86 -4.40 1.02
N SER A 47 7.30 -3.26 1.54
CA SER A 47 8.55 -3.14 2.27
C SER A 47 8.54 -3.93 3.58
N PHE A 48 7.43 -3.89 4.32
CA PHE A 48 7.34 -4.50 5.65
C PHE A 48 6.85 -5.95 5.63
N LYS A 49 6.04 -6.38 4.64
CA LYS A 49 5.70 -7.80 4.44
C LYS A 49 6.85 -8.61 3.82
N SER A 50 7.95 -7.97 3.42
CA SER A 50 9.14 -8.66 2.92
C SER A 50 9.89 -9.46 3.99
N ILE A 51 9.50 -9.36 5.27
CA ILE A 51 9.95 -10.24 6.35
C ILE A 51 8.74 -11.09 6.81
N PRO A 52 8.29 -12.08 6.03
CA PRO A 52 7.26 -13.00 6.47
C PRO A 52 7.86 -13.94 7.52
N GLY A 53 7.62 -13.68 8.80
CA GLY A 53 7.98 -14.63 9.85
C GLY A 53 8.15 -14.03 11.24
N LEU A 54 8.45 -14.93 12.18
CA LEU A 54 8.87 -14.60 13.54
C LEU A 54 10.37 -14.83 13.64
N ILE A 55 11.11 -13.83 14.11
CA ILE A 55 12.54 -13.97 14.39
C ILE A 55 12.66 -14.43 15.84
N VAL A 56 13.23 -15.62 16.05
CA VAL A 56 13.52 -16.17 17.38
C VAL A 56 14.97 -15.85 17.74
N MET A 57 15.18 -15.27 18.92
CA MET A 57 16.50 -14.81 19.37
C MET A 57 16.72 -15.15 20.83
N GLN A 58 17.96 -15.45 21.21
CA GLN A 58 18.34 -15.58 22.61
C GLN A 58 18.15 -14.24 23.33
N ALA A 59 17.55 -14.28 24.52
CA ALA A 59 17.39 -13.10 25.37
C ALA A 59 18.76 -12.45 25.66
N GLY A 60 18.85 -11.13 25.43
CA GLY A 60 20.08 -10.35 25.64
C GLY A 60 21.07 -10.35 24.47
N ALA A 61 20.81 -11.06 23.36
CA ALA A 61 21.64 -10.96 22.15
C ALA A 61 21.35 -9.62 21.42
N PRO A 62 22.37 -8.78 21.11
CA PRO A 62 22.16 -7.48 20.48
C PRO A 62 21.63 -7.58 19.04
N ILE A 63 22.02 -8.63 18.31
CA ILE A 63 21.62 -8.92 16.93
C ILE A 63 21.54 -10.44 16.71
N PRO A 64 20.79 -10.94 15.71
CA PRO A 64 20.60 -12.37 15.46
C PRO A 64 21.90 -13.15 15.29
N LEU A 65 22.94 -12.53 14.73
CA LEU A 65 24.27 -13.14 14.53
C LEU A 65 24.98 -13.53 15.83
N PHE A 66 24.63 -12.92 16.97
CA PHE A 66 25.20 -13.28 18.28
C PHE A 66 24.29 -14.23 19.09
N SER A 67 23.14 -14.62 18.54
CA SER A 67 22.21 -15.55 19.18
C SER A 67 22.74 -16.98 19.07
N ARG A 68 22.73 -17.73 20.17
CA ARG A 68 23.06 -19.16 20.20
C ARG A 68 21.82 -19.96 20.54
N LEU A 69 21.21 -20.57 19.53
CA LEU A 69 20.03 -21.43 19.66
C LEU A 69 20.38 -22.89 19.33
N PRO A 70 19.82 -23.88 20.04
CA PRO A 70 20.00 -25.29 19.70
C PRO A 70 19.48 -25.61 18.30
N LYS A 71 20.24 -26.38 17.50
CA LYS A 71 19.80 -26.79 16.15
C LYS A 71 18.57 -27.69 16.18
N ASP A 72 18.39 -28.46 17.26
CA ASP A 72 17.32 -29.45 17.40
C ASP A 72 15.93 -28.81 17.47
N TRP A 73 15.86 -27.53 17.91
CA TRP A 73 14.62 -26.75 17.98
C TRP A 73 13.95 -26.59 16.61
N LYS A 74 14.72 -26.65 15.52
CA LYS A 74 14.14 -26.62 14.16
C LYS A 74 13.07 -27.69 14.00
N SER A 75 13.37 -28.92 14.41
CA SER A 75 12.48 -30.08 14.23
C SER A 75 11.23 -30.01 15.09
N ASP A 76 11.30 -29.34 16.23
CA ASP A 76 10.16 -29.15 17.12
C ASP A 76 9.28 -27.99 16.68
N LEU A 77 9.88 -26.90 16.18
CA LEU A 77 9.16 -25.75 15.63
C LEU A 77 8.41 -26.11 14.34
N GLU A 78 8.95 -26.99 13.49
CA GLU A 78 8.27 -27.49 12.29
C GLU A 78 6.98 -28.29 12.61
N LYS A 79 6.84 -28.83 13.83
CA LYS A 79 5.64 -29.56 14.27
C LYS A 79 4.55 -28.63 14.84
N VAL A 80 4.85 -27.35 15.07
CA VAL A 80 3.90 -26.40 15.66
C VAL A 80 2.80 -26.06 14.64
N PRO A 81 1.50 -26.19 14.99
CA PRO A 81 0.42 -25.83 14.09
C PRO A 81 0.52 -24.38 13.59
N GLY A 82 0.47 -24.20 12.26
CA GLY A 82 0.58 -22.89 11.62
C GLY A 82 2.00 -22.50 11.18
N VAL A 83 3.03 -23.23 11.59
CA VAL A 83 4.41 -23.05 11.10
C VAL A 83 4.56 -23.79 9.76
N HIS A 84 4.89 -23.04 8.71
CA HIS A 84 5.06 -23.60 7.36
C HIS A 84 6.54 -23.76 6.97
N VAL A 85 7.41 -22.85 7.46
CA VAL A 85 8.84 -22.82 7.12
C VAL A 85 9.62 -22.40 8.37
N VAL A 86 10.72 -23.12 8.65
CA VAL A 86 11.70 -22.77 9.68
C VAL A 86 13.07 -22.65 9.03
N ALA A 87 13.69 -21.48 9.12
CA ALA A 87 15.04 -21.21 8.61
C ALA A 87 15.98 -20.86 9.77
N PRO A 88 17.21 -21.41 9.79
CA PRO A 88 18.24 -21.06 10.77
C PRO A 88 18.84 -19.67 10.52
#